data_AF-A0A0Q4G7P6-F1
#
_entry.id   AF-A0A0Q4G7P6-F1
#
_cell.length_a   1.000
_cell.length_b   1.000
_cell.length_c   1.000
_cell.angle_alpha   90.00
_cell.angle_beta   90.00
_cell.angle_gamma   90.00
#
_symmetry.space_group_name_H-M   'P 1'
#
loop_
_entity.id
_entity.type
_entity.pdbx_description
1 polymer ?
#
loop_
_entity_poly.entity_id
_entity_poly.type
_entity_poly.pdbx_seq_one_letter_code
_entity_poly.pdbx_strand_id
1 'polypeptide(L)'
;MTPASALAALSPERRAALIYGAAQAELSDRLWKAALGPEASDTSARGGTTADFRDHDSQLTALMNLLSLEATRNGIAAPSPAPPPAQLPGAPSHASPIGAVSSRMSAAQGDTRDAIVDAAPCSFGANARYRDCVDAAAARTGLPAAALAAIVDAEAAKASDGSWQTYSRNPRSSAAGLGQFLTRTWQGLAETPGTWLNRQAEAQGWLAGGRVQAHARGALLALRYDPTAAINGVADYARRNLDGLKRAGVTADDTRGVARLAYLGHHLGLGDAIRFVRDGGLAGAHAKTLLDAQIGSAASSRKIAQAGNATEAHRDWMLVYLDRRVRPEDFSTASRQSIG
;
A
#
# COMPACT_ATOMS: atom_id res chain seq x y z
N MET A 1 -25.08 0.25 -28.08
CA MET A 1 -24.62 1.63 -27.79
C MET A 1 -23.12 1.66 -28.05
N THR A 2 -22.64 2.44 -29.03
CA THR A 2 -21.22 2.44 -29.40
C THR A 2 -20.37 3.18 -28.34
N PRO A 3 -19.08 2.87 -28.18
CA PRO A 3 -18.20 3.60 -27.24
C PRO A 3 -18.17 5.12 -27.50
N ALA A 4 -18.34 5.54 -28.76
CA ALA A 4 -18.51 6.94 -29.13
C ALA A 4 -19.78 7.57 -28.55
N SER A 5 -20.88 6.81 -28.46
CA SER A 5 -22.16 7.28 -27.89
C SER A 5 -22.12 7.39 -26.36
N ALA A 6 -21.35 6.54 -25.69
CA ALA A 6 -21.15 6.59 -24.24
C ALA A 6 -20.27 7.79 -23.81
N LEU A 7 -19.26 8.12 -24.61
CA LEU A 7 -18.40 9.28 -24.38
C LEU A 7 -19.14 10.61 -24.59
N ALA A 8 -20.08 10.64 -25.55
CA ALA A 8 -20.91 11.81 -25.85
C ALA A 8 -21.91 12.19 -24.75
N ALA A 9 -22.26 11.23 -23.88
CA ALA A 9 -23.20 11.42 -22.77
C ALA A 9 -22.56 12.05 -21.51
N LEU A 10 -21.23 12.18 -21.47
CA LEU A 10 -20.50 12.78 -20.34
C LEU A 10 -20.45 14.30 -20.46
N SER A 11 -20.39 15.03 -19.34
CA SER A 11 -20.12 16.46 -19.39
C SER A 11 -18.77 16.75 -20.09
N PRO A 12 -18.62 17.91 -20.75
CA PRO A 12 -17.39 18.26 -21.46
C PRO A 12 -16.12 18.11 -20.59
N GLU A 13 -16.20 18.46 -19.31
CA GLU A 13 -15.09 18.43 -18.35
C GLU A 13 -14.70 16.98 -17.99
N ARG A 14 -15.69 16.12 -17.72
CA ARG A 14 -15.45 14.69 -17.43
C ARG A 14 -14.92 13.96 -18.65
N ARG A 15 -15.41 14.33 -19.82
CA ARG A 15 -14.93 13.81 -21.11
C ARG A 15 -13.47 14.20 -21.34
N ALA A 16 -13.14 15.47 -21.13
CA ALA A 16 -11.77 15.97 -21.23
C ALA A 16 -10.83 15.28 -20.23
N ALA A 17 -11.25 15.09 -18.98
CA ALA A 17 -10.46 14.40 -17.98
C ALA A 17 -10.19 12.93 -18.33
N LEU A 18 -11.19 12.20 -18.84
CA LEU A 18 -11.02 10.81 -19.28
C LEU A 18 -10.14 10.69 -20.53
N ILE A 19 -10.33 11.58 -21.51
CA ILE A 19 -9.50 11.61 -22.71
C ILE A 19 -8.05 11.96 -22.34
N TYR A 20 -7.85 12.95 -21.47
CA TYR A 20 -6.53 13.36 -21.02
C TYR A 20 -5.84 12.26 -20.22
N GLY A 21 -6.55 11.63 -19.28
CA GLY A 21 -6.02 10.49 -18.51
C GLY A 21 -5.70 9.27 -19.38
N ALA A 22 -6.54 8.96 -20.36
CA ALA A 22 -6.29 7.87 -21.32
C ALA A 22 -5.10 8.20 -22.24
N ALA A 23 -5.04 9.42 -22.77
CA ALA A 23 -3.94 9.88 -23.62
C ALA A 23 -2.61 9.92 -22.85
N GLN A 24 -2.61 10.37 -21.60
CA GLN A 24 -1.43 10.38 -20.75
C GLN A 24 -0.98 8.96 -20.38
N ALA A 25 -1.91 8.05 -20.10
CA ALA A 25 -1.61 6.65 -19.84
C ALA A 25 -1.00 5.97 -21.07
N GLU A 26 -1.55 6.22 -22.26
CA GLU A 26 -1.07 5.64 -23.51
C GLU A 26 0.26 6.25 -23.97
N LEU A 27 0.44 7.57 -23.84
CA LEU A 27 1.71 8.24 -24.09
C LEU A 27 2.80 7.70 -23.16
N SER A 28 2.48 7.51 -21.88
CA SER A 28 3.41 6.95 -20.91
C SER A 28 3.74 5.48 -21.22
N ASP A 29 2.77 4.68 -21.67
CA ASP A 29 2.98 3.30 -22.11
C ASP A 29 3.86 3.20 -23.36
N ARG A 30 3.66 4.10 -24.33
CA ARG A 30 4.48 4.19 -25.55
C ARG A 30 5.91 4.64 -25.25
N LEU A 31 6.08 5.65 -24.39
CA LEU A 31 7.40 6.10 -23.96
C LEU A 31 8.15 4.99 -23.21
N TRP A 32 7.43 4.22 -22.38
CA TRP A 32 8.00 3.10 -21.66
C TRP A 32 8.39 1.93 -22.58
N LYS A 33 7.53 1.56 -23.54
CA LYS A 33 7.84 0.56 -24.58
C LYS A 33 9.00 0.99 -25.49
N ALA A 34 9.06 2.27 -25.85
CA ALA A 34 10.16 2.83 -26.62
C ALA A 34 11.48 2.81 -25.83
N ALA A 35 11.43 3.01 -24.51
CA ALA A 35 12.60 2.96 -23.64
C ALA A 35 13.14 1.53 -23.39
N LEU A 36 12.31 0.50 -23.56
CA LEU A 36 12.68 -0.90 -23.32
C LEU A 36 13.04 -1.70 -24.59
N GLY A 37 12.78 -1.14 -25.78
CA GLY A 37 13.04 -1.82 -27.06
C GLY A 37 12.04 -2.95 -27.36
N PRO A 38 11.88 -3.33 -28.65
CA PRO A 38 10.91 -4.35 -29.05
C PRO A 38 11.55 -5.74 -29.00
N GLU A 39 11.11 -6.60 -28.08
CA GLU A 39 11.45 -8.03 -28.15
C GLU A 39 10.18 -8.90 -28.17
N ALA A 40 10.07 -9.61 -29.29
CA ALA A 40 9.37 -10.85 -29.61
C ALA A 40 7.91 -11.06 -29.19
N SER A 41 7.03 -10.94 -30.18
CA SER A 41 5.73 -11.59 -30.24
C SER A 41 5.82 -13.09 -30.59
N ASP A 42 4.97 -13.86 -29.91
CA ASP A 42 4.20 -15.03 -30.36
C ASP A 42 4.65 -16.48 -30.11
N THR A 43 3.60 -17.33 -29.97
CA THR A 43 3.51 -18.80 -29.78
C THR A 43 3.69 -19.30 -28.33
N SER A 44 2.81 -20.09 -27.69
CA SER A 44 1.73 -20.99 -28.16
C SER A 44 0.69 -21.24 -27.05
N ALA A 45 -0.56 -21.50 -27.46
CA ALA A 45 -1.67 -21.95 -26.64
C ALA A 45 -1.67 -23.47 -26.35
N ARG A 46 -2.18 -23.88 -25.18
CA ARG A 46 -3.20 -24.94 -24.92
C ARG A 46 -3.06 -25.57 -23.53
N GLY A 47 -4.21 -25.81 -22.87
CA GLY A 47 -4.36 -26.79 -21.80
C GLY A 47 -5.07 -26.25 -20.56
N GLY A 48 -6.38 -26.48 -20.46
CA GLY A 48 -7.17 -26.14 -19.27
C GLY A 48 -7.17 -27.23 -18.21
N THR A 49 -7.49 -26.86 -16.97
CA THR A 49 -8.51 -27.51 -16.11
C THR A 49 -8.67 -26.75 -14.80
N THR A 50 -9.89 -26.82 -14.28
CA THR A 50 -10.43 -26.17 -13.09
C THR A 50 -9.98 -26.84 -11.79
N ALA A 51 -9.36 -26.10 -10.86
CA ALA A 51 -9.45 -26.33 -9.41
C ALA A 51 -8.80 -25.19 -8.60
N ASP A 52 -9.44 -24.85 -7.48
CA ASP A 52 -8.95 -24.14 -6.28
C ASP A 52 -8.63 -22.62 -6.30
N PHE A 53 -9.67 -21.87 -5.94
CA PHE A 53 -9.70 -20.44 -5.61
C PHE A 53 -9.06 -20.07 -4.25
N ARG A 54 -8.10 -20.83 -3.74
CA ARG A 54 -7.41 -20.53 -2.46
C ARG A 54 -5.88 -20.48 -2.52
N ASP A 55 -5.26 -20.76 -3.66
CA ASP A 55 -3.78 -20.91 -3.76
C ASP A 55 -3.11 -19.99 -4.81
N HIS A 56 -3.78 -18.93 -5.27
CA HIS A 56 -3.29 -18.09 -6.39
C HIS A 56 -2.43 -16.88 -5.98
N ASP A 57 -2.34 -16.56 -4.70
CA ASP A 57 -1.53 -15.42 -4.20
C ASP A 57 -0.04 -15.81 -4.06
N SER A 58 0.22 -17.08 -3.72
CA SER A 58 1.56 -17.69 -3.68
C SER A 58 2.16 -17.86 -5.09
N GLN A 59 1.33 -18.23 -6.07
CA GLN A 59 1.75 -18.44 -7.46
C GLN A 59 2.12 -17.13 -8.19
N LEU A 60 1.49 -16.00 -7.83
CA LEU A 60 1.83 -14.71 -8.44
C LEU A 60 3.19 -14.20 -7.95
N THR A 61 3.52 -14.40 -6.66
CA THR A 61 4.84 -14.12 -6.11
C THR A 61 5.90 -15.06 -6.71
N ALA A 62 5.56 -16.33 -6.95
CA ALA A 62 6.44 -17.26 -7.66
C ALA A 62 6.69 -16.84 -9.12
N LEU A 63 5.68 -16.31 -9.81
CA LEU A 63 5.81 -15.79 -11.18
C LEU A 63 6.69 -14.54 -11.25
N MET A 64 6.57 -13.64 -10.26
CA MET A 64 7.42 -12.44 -10.14
C MET A 64 8.88 -12.79 -9.81
N ASN A 65 9.09 -13.88 -9.07
CA ASN A 65 10.43 -14.41 -8.80
C ASN A 65 11.04 -15.12 -10.02
N LEU A 66 10.24 -15.82 -10.82
CA LEU A 66 10.70 -16.47 -12.05
C LEU A 66 11.19 -15.45 -13.09
N LEU A 67 10.43 -14.37 -13.30
CA LEU A 67 10.84 -13.27 -14.20
C LEU A 67 12.12 -12.55 -13.72
N SER A 68 12.34 -12.48 -12.42
CA SER A 68 13.53 -11.84 -11.83
C SER A 68 14.79 -12.72 -11.96
N LEU A 69 14.62 -14.05 -11.98
CA LEU A 69 15.70 -15.04 -12.14
C LEU A 69 16.14 -15.19 -13.61
N GLU A 70 15.23 -15.03 -14.57
CA GLU A 70 15.58 -15.06 -16.00
C GLU A 70 16.41 -13.82 -16.42
N ALA A 71 16.12 -12.65 -15.85
CA ALA A 71 16.90 -11.44 -16.09
C ALA A 71 18.36 -11.53 -15.60
N THR A 72 18.64 -12.36 -14.58
CA THR A 72 20.00 -12.58 -14.06
C THR A 72 20.76 -13.67 -14.82
N ARG A 73 20.06 -14.60 -15.49
CA ARG A 73 20.68 -15.68 -16.29
C ARG A 73 21.23 -15.21 -17.63
N ASN A 74 20.66 -14.17 -18.24
CA ASN A 74 21.03 -13.73 -19.58
C ASN A 74 22.19 -12.72 -19.64
N GLY A 75 22.91 -12.48 -18.53
CA GLY A 75 24.23 -11.84 -18.56
C GLY A 75 24.30 -10.42 -19.14
N ILE A 76 23.16 -9.72 -19.25
CA ILE A 76 23.16 -8.31 -19.66
C ILE A 76 23.60 -7.48 -18.46
N ALA A 77 24.83 -6.97 -18.52
CA ALA A 77 25.38 -6.06 -17.53
C ALA A 77 24.52 -4.78 -17.48
N ALA A 78 23.67 -4.67 -16.46
CA ALA A 78 22.83 -3.51 -16.24
C ALA A 78 23.65 -2.33 -15.68
N PRO A 79 23.42 -1.09 -16.13
CA PRO A 79 23.89 0.09 -15.41
C PRO A 79 23.22 0.17 -14.04
N SER A 80 23.99 0.63 -13.04
CA SER A 80 23.62 0.69 -11.62
C SER A 80 22.18 1.17 -11.35
N PRO A 81 21.43 0.49 -10.46
CA PRO A 81 20.07 0.90 -10.11
C PRO A 81 20.06 2.17 -9.27
N ALA A 82 19.22 3.13 -9.67
CA ALA A 82 18.80 4.24 -8.81
C ALA A 82 18.06 3.70 -7.56
N PRO A 83 18.18 4.37 -6.39
CA PRO A 83 17.82 3.81 -5.11
C PRO A 83 16.29 3.75 -4.89
N PRO A 84 15.78 2.81 -4.07
CA PRO A 84 14.45 2.94 -3.45
C PRO A 84 14.43 4.19 -2.55
N PRO A 85 13.25 4.76 -2.20
CA PRO A 85 13.18 6.02 -1.48
C PRO A 85 14.05 6.00 -0.20
N ALA A 86 15.08 6.85 -0.22
CA ALA A 86 16.09 7.15 0.78
C ALA A 86 16.74 5.97 1.53
N GLN A 87 17.90 5.53 1.03
CA GLN A 87 18.97 5.00 1.90
C GLN A 87 19.54 6.15 2.73
N LEU A 88 19.74 5.93 4.03
CA LEU A 88 20.41 6.88 4.93
C LEU A 88 21.87 6.45 5.22
N PRO A 89 22.82 7.40 5.38
CA PRO A 89 24.20 7.16 5.82
C PRO A 89 24.29 6.85 7.32
N GLY A 90 25.36 6.16 7.72
CA GLY A 90 25.48 5.52 9.03
C GLY A 90 26.27 6.23 10.13
N ALA A 91 26.21 5.57 11.31
CA ALA A 91 27.05 5.60 12.53
C ALA A 91 26.79 6.70 13.60
N PRO A 92 27.12 6.47 14.91
CA PRO A 92 27.73 5.29 15.52
C PRO A 92 26.91 4.61 16.66
N SER A 93 27.36 3.41 17.01
CA SER A 93 26.95 2.59 18.15
C SER A 93 27.18 3.25 19.50
N HIS A 94 26.19 3.16 20.39
CA HIS A 94 26.43 2.88 21.80
C HIS A 94 25.56 1.70 22.24
N ALA A 95 26.23 0.61 22.59
CA ALA A 95 25.65 -0.56 23.20
C ALA A 95 25.61 -0.36 24.72
N SER A 96 24.49 -0.72 25.36
CA SER A 96 24.46 -1.41 26.66
C SER A 96 23.06 -1.99 26.94
N PRO A 97 22.95 -3.07 27.72
CA PRO A 97 21.91 -4.09 27.59
C PRO A 97 20.69 -3.83 28.48
N ILE A 98 19.51 -4.29 28.04
CA ILE A 98 18.30 -4.34 28.87
C ILE A 98 18.28 -5.67 29.64
N GLY A 99 18.51 -5.58 30.94
CA GLY A 99 18.12 -6.60 31.92
C GLY A 99 16.69 -6.35 32.41
N ALA A 100 15.94 -7.42 32.63
CA ALA A 100 14.58 -7.40 33.14
C ALA A 100 14.48 -6.89 34.60
N VAL A 101 13.32 -6.32 34.99
CA VAL A 101 12.54 -6.56 36.23
C VAL A 101 11.44 -5.49 36.42
N SER A 102 10.28 -5.91 36.94
CA SER A 102 9.10 -5.12 37.28
C SER A 102 9.20 -4.37 38.64
N SER A 103 8.57 -3.19 38.74
CA SER A 103 7.60 -2.75 39.80
C SER A 103 7.73 -1.29 40.30
N ARG A 104 6.58 -0.57 40.20
CA ARG A 104 5.95 0.49 41.03
C ARG A 104 6.74 1.59 41.78
N MET A 105 6.21 2.81 41.55
CA MET A 105 5.89 3.94 42.47
C MET A 105 6.88 5.09 42.75
N SER A 106 6.44 6.28 42.35
CA SER A 106 6.29 7.54 43.13
C SER A 106 7.22 8.75 42.85
N ALA A 107 6.55 9.82 42.40
CA ALA A 107 6.71 11.27 42.54
C ALA A 107 8.08 11.93 42.85
N ALA A 108 8.41 12.94 42.03
CA ALA A 108 8.89 14.25 42.48
C ALA A 108 8.65 15.35 41.41
N GLN A 109 8.02 16.46 41.81
CA GLN A 109 8.10 17.80 41.19
C GLN A 109 9.58 18.22 41.02
N GLY A 110 10.03 19.10 40.13
CA GLY A 110 9.44 20.09 39.23
C GLY A 110 10.54 21.15 38.99
N ASP A 111 10.71 21.69 37.79
CA ASP A 111 10.98 23.13 37.55
C ASP A 111 10.99 23.43 36.05
N THR A 112 10.39 24.56 35.73
CA THR A 112 10.11 25.15 34.43
C THR A 112 11.31 25.90 33.84
N ARG A 113 11.48 25.84 32.50
CA ARG A 113 11.88 27.02 31.71
C ARG A 113 11.56 26.84 30.23
N ASP A 114 10.93 27.88 29.71
CA ASP A 114 10.35 28.05 28.39
C ASP A 114 11.26 27.70 27.21
N ALA A 115 10.72 26.88 26.32
CA ALA A 115 10.96 26.98 24.89
C ALA A 115 9.62 26.72 24.19
N ILE A 116 8.91 27.80 23.88
CA ILE A 116 7.73 27.78 23.02
C ILE A 116 8.19 27.35 21.63
N VAL A 117 8.00 26.07 21.31
CA VAL A 117 7.86 25.61 19.93
C VAL A 117 6.41 25.16 19.82
N ASP A 118 5.58 26.05 19.29
CA ASP A 118 4.17 25.81 19.07
C ASP A 118 4.03 24.74 17.98
N ALA A 119 3.93 23.48 18.38
CA ALA A 119 3.74 22.35 17.49
C ALA A 119 2.63 21.44 18.06
N ALA A 120 1.40 21.91 17.98
CA ALA A 120 0.22 21.04 18.01
C ALA A 120 -0.90 21.56 17.09
N PRO A 121 -1.63 20.70 16.35
CA PRO A 121 -1.34 19.30 16.01
C PRO A 121 -1.16 19.14 14.48
N CYS A 122 -0.22 18.31 14.03
CA CYS A 122 -0.16 18.00 12.60
C CYS A 122 -1.51 17.41 12.18
N SER A 123 -2.22 18.14 11.32
CA SER A 123 -3.52 17.75 10.82
C SER A 123 -3.47 17.94 9.31
N PHE A 124 -3.10 16.85 8.62
CA PHE A 124 -2.96 16.71 7.16
C PHE A 124 -1.89 17.59 6.46
N GLY A 125 -1.48 18.75 6.99
CA GLY A 125 -0.48 19.61 6.37
C GLY A 125 -0.80 19.96 4.91
N ALA A 126 0.16 19.76 3.99
CA ALA A 126 -0.03 19.94 2.54
C ALA A 126 -1.17 19.09 1.92
N ASN A 127 -1.66 18.09 2.67
CA ASN A 127 -2.72 17.17 2.26
C ASN A 127 -4.10 17.58 2.79
N ALA A 128 -4.26 18.78 3.37
CA ALA A 128 -5.53 19.26 3.92
C ALA A 128 -6.71 19.18 2.94
N ARG A 129 -6.44 19.34 1.63
CA ARG A 129 -7.43 19.19 0.55
C ARG A 129 -8.12 17.81 0.48
N TYR A 130 -7.55 16.79 1.11
CA TYR A 130 -8.10 15.42 1.13
C TYR A 130 -8.87 15.10 2.40
N ARG A 131 -8.92 16.00 3.38
CA ARG A 131 -9.54 15.76 4.69
C ARG A 131 -10.97 15.27 4.58
N ASP A 132 -11.83 16.01 3.89
CA ASP A 132 -13.25 15.67 3.77
C ASP A 132 -13.45 14.31 3.09
N CYS A 133 -12.60 13.99 2.10
CA CYS A 133 -12.63 12.69 1.44
C CYS A 133 -12.21 11.56 2.38
N VAL A 134 -11.17 11.77 3.20
CA VAL A 134 -10.73 10.78 4.19
C VAL A 134 -11.80 10.60 5.27
N ASP A 135 -12.38 11.67 5.78
CA ASP A 135 -13.43 11.62 6.80
C ASP A 135 -14.68 10.89 6.27
N ALA A 136 -15.10 11.18 5.04
CA ALA A 136 -16.22 10.50 4.41
C ALA A 136 -15.95 9.00 4.18
N ALA A 137 -14.74 8.64 3.69
CA ALA A 137 -14.36 7.25 3.48
C ALA A 137 -14.22 6.48 4.81
N ALA A 138 -13.67 7.12 5.84
CA ALA A 138 -13.55 6.60 7.19
C ALA A 138 -14.92 6.32 7.80
N ALA A 139 -15.83 7.30 7.78
CA ALA A 139 -17.21 7.16 8.26
C ALA A 139 -17.94 6.00 7.56
N ARG A 140 -17.79 5.89 6.23
CA ARG A 140 -18.44 4.84 5.43
C ARG A 140 -17.96 3.42 5.78
N THR A 141 -16.69 3.29 6.17
CA THR A 141 -16.06 1.98 6.44
C THR A 141 -15.94 1.66 7.92
N GLY A 142 -16.29 2.59 8.80
CA GLY A 142 -16.12 2.48 10.25
C GLY A 142 -14.64 2.49 10.68
N LEU A 143 -13.74 3.00 9.85
CA LEU A 143 -12.33 3.17 10.20
C LEU A 143 -12.12 4.48 10.96
N PRO A 144 -11.19 4.56 11.92
CA PRO A 144 -10.74 5.85 12.42
C PRO A 144 -10.11 6.68 11.30
N ALA A 145 -10.52 7.94 11.12
CA ALA A 145 -10.02 8.80 10.05
C ALA A 145 -8.49 8.97 10.09
N ALA A 146 -7.93 9.13 11.29
CA ALA A 146 -6.49 9.20 11.50
C ALA A 146 -5.75 7.90 11.07
N ALA A 147 -6.35 6.72 11.31
CA ALA A 147 -5.78 5.46 10.85
C ALA A 147 -5.81 5.37 9.31
N LEU A 148 -6.92 5.75 8.68
CA LEU A 148 -7.04 5.77 7.23
C LEU A 148 -6.02 6.74 6.61
N ALA A 149 -5.89 7.95 7.15
CA ALA A 149 -4.92 8.94 6.69
C ALA A 149 -3.48 8.42 6.78
N ALA A 150 -3.11 7.77 7.89
CA ALA A 150 -1.78 7.19 8.05
C ALA A 150 -1.48 6.07 7.06
N ILE A 151 -2.47 5.25 6.69
CA ILE A 151 -2.30 4.21 5.67
C ILE A 151 -2.08 4.86 4.30
N VAL A 152 -2.91 5.85 3.93
CA VAL A 152 -2.74 6.58 2.67
C VAL A 152 -1.37 7.28 2.63
N ASP A 153 -0.96 7.90 3.73
CA ASP A 153 0.34 8.56 3.84
C ASP A 153 1.53 7.59 3.71
N ALA A 154 1.40 6.38 4.27
CA ALA A 154 2.43 5.36 4.19
C ALA A 154 2.62 4.81 2.76
N GLU A 155 1.53 4.71 1.99
CA GLU A 155 1.51 4.19 0.62
C GLU A 155 1.85 5.25 -0.44
N ALA A 156 1.36 6.47 -0.26
CA ALA A 156 1.51 7.51 -1.25
C ALA A 156 2.98 7.91 -1.44
N ALA A 157 3.39 8.05 -2.71
CA ALA A 157 4.59 8.82 -2.99
C ALA A 157 4.35 10.29 -2.60
N LYS A 158 5.40 10.94 -2.09
CA LYS A 158 5.33 12.31 -1.58
C LYS A 158 6.21 13.23 -2.41
N ALA A 159 5.72 14.43 -2.71
CA ALA A 159 6.55 15.51 -3.22
C ALA A 159 7.46 16.07 -2.10
N SER A 160 8.37 16.97 -2.47
CA SER A 160 9.32 17.58 -1.53
C SER A 160 8.63 18.35 -0.39
N ASP A 161 7.42 18.86 -0.62
CA ASP A 161 6.58 19.53 0.37
C ASP A 161 5.73 18.56 1.23
N GLY A 162 5.88 17.25 1.04
CA GLY A 162 5.10 16.23 1.73
C GLY A 162 3.70 15.98 1.16
N SER A 163 3.31 16.67 0.08
CA SER A 163 2.02 16.44 -0.57
C SER A 163 1.98 15.08 -1.27
N TRP A 164 0.84 14.41 -1.16
CA TRP A 164 0.60 13.10 -1.76
C TRP A 164 0.46 13.21 -3.28
N GLN A 165 1.18 12.35 -4.00
CA GLN A 165 1.20 12.33 -5.46
C GLN A 165 0.19 11.33 -6.00
N THR A 166 -0.94 11.83 -6.51
CA THR A 166 -2.02 11.00 -7.06
C THR A 166 -1.63 10.23 -8.32
N TYR A 167 -0.62 10.70 -9.06
CA TYR A 167 -0.13 10.09 -10.29
C TYR A 167 1.11 9.20 -10.09
N SER A 168 1.43 8.82 -8.84
CA SER A 168 2.56 7.94 -8.55
C SER A 168 2.37 6.57 -9.18
N ARG A 169 3.49 5.99 -9.65
CA ARG A 169 3.54 4.63 -10.20
C ARG A 169 4.83 3.95 -9.81
N ASN A 170 4.75 2.66 -9.50
CA ASN A 170 5.94 1.83 -9.31
C ASN A 170 6.45 1.34 -10.68
N PRO A 171 7.72 1.58 -11.04
CA PRO A 171 8.26 1.15 -12.33
C PRO A 171 8.41 -0.38 -12.47
N ARG A 172 8.41 -1.11 -11.35
CA ARG A 172 8.60 -2.57 -11.31
C ARG A 172 7.31 -3.35 -11.10
N SER A 173 6.15 -2.69 -11.04
CA SER A 173 4.86 -3.37 -10.85
C SER A 173 3.69 -2.57 -11.44
N SER A 174 2.48 -3.13 -11.33
CA SER A 174 1.27 -2.43 -11.72
C SER A 174 0.78 -1.42 -10.68
N ALA A 175 1.45 -1.29 -9.52
CA ALA A 175 1.05 -0.41 -8.43
C ALA A 175 0.99 1.06 -8.85
N ALA A 176 -0.14 1.72 -8.58
CA ALA A 176 -0.38 3.11 -8.97
C ALA A 176 -1.33 3.84 -8.02
N GLY A 177 -1.19 5.16 -7.98
CA GLY A 177 -2.05 6.06 -7.22
C GLY A 177 -1.74 6.13 -5.73
N LEU A 178 -2.56 6.87 -4.98
CA LEU A 178 -2.34 7.12 -3.55
C LEU A 178 -2.27 5.84 -2.70
N GLY A 179 -2.98 4.79 -3.10
CA GLY A 179 -2.97 3.50 -2.42
C GLY A 179 -2.08 2.45 -3.08
N GLN A 180 -1.26 2.83 -4.07
CA GLN A 180 -0.34 1.95 -4.79
C GLN A 180 -0.97 0.61 -5.22
N PHE A 181 -2.22 0.64 -5.65
CA PHE A 181 -3.00 -0.57 -5.93
C PHE A 181 -2.49 -1.31 -7.16
N LEU A 182 -2.32 -2.63 -7.03
CA LEU A 182 -2.11 -3.52 -8.17
C LEU A 182 -3.38 -3.65 -9.02
N THR A 183 -3.22 -3.92 -10.31
CA THR A 183 -4.34 -4.12 -11.26
C THR A 183 -5.38 -5.12 -10.74
N ARG A 184 -4.91 -6.27 -10.24
CA ARG A 184 -5.80 -7.36 -9.78
C ARG A 184 -6.56 -6.98 -8.51
N THR A 185 -5.87 -6.38 -7.54
CA THR A 185 -6.50 -5.92 -6.29
C THR A 185 -7.56 -4.87 -6.57
N TRP A 186 -7.26 -3.90 -7.44
CA TRP A 186 -8.19 -2.85 -7.83
C TRP A 186 -9.44 -3.39 -8.54
N GLN A 187 -9.25 -4.30 -9.50
CA GLN A 187 -10.35 -4.98 -10.16
C GLN A 187 -11.17 -5.80 -9.15
N GLY A 188 -10.51 -6.52 -8.25
CA GLY A 188 -11.18 -7.29 -7.20
C GLY A 188 -12.04 -6.43 -6.28
N LEU A 189 -11.62 -5.20 -5.95
CA LEU A 189 -12.45 -4.24 -5.22
C LEU A 189 -13.71 -3.88 -6.02
N ALA A 190 -13.58 -3.57 -7.32
CA ALA A 190 -14.72 -3.26 -8.19
C ALA A 190 -15.70 -4.43 -8.39
N GLU A 191 -15.20 -5.67 -8.29
CA GLU A 191 -16.01 -6.88 -8.40
C GLU A 191 -16.61 -7.33 -7.06
N THR A 192 -16.27 -6.66 -5.95
CA THR A 192 -16.79 -7.02 -4.63
C THR A 192 -17.95 -6.13 -4.23
N PRO A 193 -19.16 -6.69 -4.01
CA PRO A 193 -20.32 -5.95 -3.54
C PRO A 193 -20.04 -5.12 -2.29
N GLY A 194 -20.57 -3.90 -2.27
CA GLY A 194 -20.50 -3.00 -1.11
C GLY A 194 -19.27 -2.11 -1.04
N THR A 195 -18.23 -2.35 -1.86
CA THR A 195 -17.13 -1.40 -1.99
C THR A 195 -17.58 -0.17 -2.77
N TRP A 196 -16.85 0.94 -2.62
CA TRP A 196 -17.08 2.14 -3.39
C TRP A 196 -16.83 1.93 -4.88
N LEU A 197 -15.74 1.24 -5.24
CA LEU A 197 -15.43 0.95 -6.64
C LEU A 197 -16.47 0.08 -7.31
N ASN A 198 -17.05 -0.86 -6.57
CA ASN A 198 -18.12 -1.69 -7.08
C ASN A 198 -19.36 -0.86 -7.39
N ARG A 199 -19.79 0.03 -6.49
CA ARG A 199 -20.90 0.96 -6.78
C ARG A 199 -20.62 1.84 -8.00
N GLN A 200 -19.39 2.31 -8.17
CA GLN A 200 -19.02 3.08 -9.36
C GLN A 200 -19.08 2.22 -10.63
N ALA A 201 -18.57 0.98 -10.58
CA ALA A 201 -18.59 0.07 -11.71
C ALA A 201 -20.04 -0.32 -12.09
N GLU A 202 -20.92 -0.52 -11.11
CA GLU A 202 -22.35 -0.75 -11.33
C GLU A 202 -23.03 0.45 -11.98
N ALA A 203 -22.84 1.65 -11.42
CA ALA A 203 -23.43 2.89 -11.95
C ALA A 203 -23.00 3.20 -13.39
N GLN A 204 -21.81 2.74 -13.79
CA GLN A 204 -21.27 2.91 -15.14
C GLN A 204 -21.58 1.73 -16.08
N GLY A 205 -22.27 0.69 -15.60
CA GLY A 205 -22.56 -0.51 -16.40
C GLY A 205 -21.32 -1.34 -16.74
N TRP A 206 -20.24 -1.23 -15.96
CA TRP A 206 -18.96 -1.90 -16.21
C TRP A 206 -18.92 -3.35 -15.77
N LEU A 207 -19.95 -3.83 -15.06
CA LEU A 207 -20.02 -5.19 -14.55
C LEU A 207 -20.97 -6.05 -15.38
N ALA A 208 -20.63 -7.32 -15.55
CA ALA A 208 -21.51 -8.37 -16.04
C ALA A 208 -21.31 -9.62 -15.17
N GLY A 209 -22.38 -10.12 -14.54
CA GLY A 209 -22.28 -11.24 -13.59
C GLY A 209 -21.30 -10.96 -12.43
N GLY A 210 -21.21 -9.71 -11.96
CA GLY A 210 -20.28 -9.30 -10.91
C GLY A 210 -18.80 -9.19 -11.35
N ARG A 211 -18.50 -9.37 -12.64
CA ARG A 211 -17.14 -9.30 -13.20
C ARG A 211 -16.97 -8.05 -14.03
N VAL A 212 -15.78 -7.44 -13.96
CA VAL A 212 -15.46 -6.26 -14.78
C VAL A 212 -15.33 -6.66 -16.23
N GLN A 213 -16.12 -6.01 -17.08
CA GLN A 213 -16.12 -6.24 -18.52
C GLN A 213 -14.81 -5.74 -19.15
N ALA A 214 -14.33 -6.44 -20.19
CA ALA A 214 -13.03 -6.17 -20.80
C ALA A 214 -12.89 -4.71 -21.30
N HIS A 215 -13.94 -4.16 -21.90
CA HIS A 215 -13.95 -2.80 -22.43
C HIS A 215 -13.86 -1.71 -21.34
N ALA A 216 -14.27 -2.03 -20.11
CA ALA A 216 -14.27 -1.09 -18.98
C ALA A 216 -12.95 -1.09 -18.19
N ARG A 217 -12.07 -2.07 -18.41
CA ARG A 217 -10.85 -2.26 -17.60
C ARG A 217 -9.94 -1.03 -17.58
N GLY A 218 -9.74 -0.39 -18.74
CA GLY A 218 -8.90 0.81 -18.83
C GLY A 218 -9.45 1.96 -17.99
N ALA A 219 -10.74 2.27 -18.14
CA ALA A 219 -11.42 3.32 -17.38
C ALA A 219 -11.41 3.03 -15.87
N LEU A 220 -11.67 1.77 -15.48
CA LEU A 220 -11.59 1.35 -14.09
C LEU A 220 -10.18 1.56 -13.52
N LEU A 221 -9.13 1.14 -14.23
CA LEU A 221 -7.75 1.26 -13.75
C LEU A 221 -7.27 2.71 -13.65
N ALA A 222 -7.82 3.60 -14.50
CA ALA A 222 -7.54 5.04 -14.45
C ALA A 222 -8.05 5.68 -13.15
N LEU A 223 -9.10 5.13 -12.53
CA LEU A 223 -9.60 5.63 -11.24
C LEU A 223 -8.57 5.52 -10.10
N ARG A 224 -7.48 4.75 -10.25
CA ARG A 224 -6.40 4.75 -9.24
C ARG A 224 -5.73 6.12 -9.10
N TYR A 225 -5.76 6.93 -10.16
CA TYR A 225 -5.19 8.28 -10.17
C TYR A 225 -6.19 9.36 -9.69
N ASP A 226 -7.47 9.01 -9.55
CA ASP A 226 -8.45 9.89 -8.91
C ASP A 226 -8.29 9.79 -7.38
N PRO A 227 -8.02 10.90 -6.67
CA PRO A 227 -7.75 10.86 -5.24
C PRO A 227 -8.94 10.32 -4.44
N THR A 228 -10.16 10.65 -4.83
CA THR A 228 -11.38 10.23 -4.13
C THR A 228 -11.58 8.72 -4.23
N ALA A 229 -11.45 8.18 -5.44
CA ALA A 229 -11.51 6.75 -5.70
C ALA A 229 -10.38 6.01 -4.99
N ALA A 230 -9.15 6.52 -5.04
CA ALA A 230 -7.99 5.91 -4.40
C ALA A 230 -8.16 5.83 -2.87
N ILE A 231 -8.55 6.94 -2.22
CA ILE A 231 -8.80 6.98 -0.76
C ILE A 231 -9.92 6.02 -0.36
N ASN A 232 -11.02 6.00 -1.12
CA ASN A 232 -12.11 5.04 -0.87
C ASN A 232 -11.66 3.59 -1.08
N GLY A 233 -10.83 3.32 -2.09
CA GLY A 233 -10.23 2.01 -2.31
C GLY A 233 -9.35 1.58 -1.14
N VAL A 234 -8.50 2.47 -0.60
CA VAL A 234 -7.69 2.19 0.60
C VAL A 234 -8.60 1.87 1.78
N ALA A 235 -9.65 2.64 2.00
CA ALA A 235 -10.60 2.40 3.09
C ALA A 235 -11.30 1.03 2.96
N ASP A 236 -11.79 0.68 1.77
CA ASP A 236 -12.45 -0.60 1.54
C ASP A 236 -11.49 -1.78 1.73
N TYR A 237 -10.27 -1.66 1.23
CA TYR A 237 -9.28 -2.73 1.34
C TYR A 237 -8.80 -2.90 2.79
N ALA A 238 -8.55 -1.79 3.50
CA ALA A 238 -8.22 -1.79 4.92
C ALA A 238 -9.32 -2.46 5.76
N ARG A 239 -10.59 -2.09 5.55
CA ARG A 239 -11.74 -2.70 6.24
C ARG A 239 -11.79 -4.21 6.01
N ARG A 240 -11.66 -4.66 4.75
CA ARG A 240 -11.67 -6.09 4.43
C ARG A 240 -10.53 -6.86 5.08
N ASN A 241 -9.34 -6.29 5.12
CA ASN A 241 -8.18 -6.89 5.79
C ASN A 241 -8.45 -7.01 7.30
N LEU A 242 -8.95 -5.95 7.93
CA LEU A 242 -9.30 -5.97 9.35
C LEU A 242 -10.43 -6.96 9.66
N ASP A 243 -11.43 -7.13 8.79
CA ASP A 243 -12.46 -8.16 8.94
C ASP A 243 -11.87 -9.57 8.82
N GLY A 244 -10.92 -9.74 7.91
CA GLY A 244 -10.14 -10.97 7.76
C GLY A 244 -9.37 -11.32 9.02
N LEU A 245 -8.62 -10.36 9.54
CA LEU A 245 -7.84 -10.49 10.77
C LEU A 245 -8.74 -10.78 11.97
N LYS A 246 -9.84 -10.04 12.12
CA LYS A 246 -10.83 -10.26 13.19
C LYS A 246 -11.40 -11.66 13.16
N ARG A 247 -11.76 -12.18 11.98
CA ARG A 247 -12.23 -13.57 11.82
C ARG A 247 -11.16 -14.60 12.20
N ALA A 248 -9.88 -14.25 12.10
CA ALA A 248 -8.76 -15.08 12.55
C ALA A 248 -8.38 -14.88 14.03
N GLY A 249 -9.16 -14.09 14.78
CA GLY A 249 -8.90 -13.78 16.20
C GLY A 249 -7.88 -12.67 16.42
N VAL A 250 -7.46 -11.95 15.37
CA VAL A 250 -6.52 -10.83 15.45
C VAL A 250 -7.29 -9.52 15.45
N THR A 251 -7.18 -8.76 16.54
CA THR A 251 -7.85 -7.46 16.70
C THR A 251 -6.90 -6.44 17.31
N ALA A 252 -7.27 -5.15 17.20
CA ALA A 252 -6.60 -4.06 17.86
C ALA A 252 -7.66 -3.14 18.48
N ASP A 253 -7.36 -2.63 19.67
CA ASP A 253 -8.30 -1.82 20.45
C ASP A 253 -8.08 -0.32 20.25
N ASP A 254 -6.93 0.07 19.69
CA ASP A 254 -6.55 1.46 19.49
C ASP A 254 -6.33 1.82 18.01
N THR A 255 -6.38 3.13 17.72
CA THR A 255 -6.20 3.67 16.36
C THR A 255 -4.87 3.26 15.74
N ARG A 256 -3.79 3.21 16.55
CA ARG A 256 -2.45 2.81 16.09
C ARG A 256 -2.43 1.35 15.67
N GLY A 257 -2.94 0.45 16.50
CA GLY A 257 -3.05 -0.97 16.18
C GLY A 257 -3.93 -1.22 14.96
N VAL A 258 -5.07 -0.53 14.85
CA VAL A 258 -5.94 -0.60 13.66
C VAL A 258 -5.18 -0.20 12.39
N ALA A 259 -4.46 0.92 12.41
CA ALA A 259 -3.67 1.37 11.26
C ALA A 259 -2.58 0.35 10.87
N ARG A 260 -1.86 -0.19 11.86
CA ARG A 260 -0.79 -1.18 11.63
C ARG A 260 -1.31 -2.50 11.10
N LEU A 261 -2.41 -3.02 11.66
CA LEU A 261 -3.03 -4.26 11.20
C LEU A 261 -3.56 -4.12 9.77
N ALA A 262 -4.22 -3.01 9.46
CA ALA A 262 -4.68 -2.72 8.10
C ALA A 262 -3.50 -2.61 7.11
N TYR A 263 -2.43 -1.91 7.50
CA TYR A 263 -1.22 -1.77 6.68
C TYR A 263 -0.50 -3.10 6.47
N LEU A 264 -0.36 -3.94 7.51
CA LEU A 264 0.19 -5.29 7.39
C LEU A 264 -0.59 -6.12 6.38
N GLY A 265 -1.93 -6.12 6.47
CA GLY A 265 -2.77 -6.79 5.49
C GLY A 265 -2.62 -6.23 4.08
N HIS A 266 -2.38 -4.92 3.95
CA HIS A 266 -2.12 -4.29 2.66
C HIS A 266 -0.79 -4.75 2.06
N HIS A 267 0.28 -4.71 2.86
CA HIS A 267 1.65 -4.88 2.41
C HIS A 267 2.07 -6.36 2.27
N LEU A 268 1.55 -7.24 3.13
CA LEU A 268 1.87 -8.68 3.11
C LEU A 268 0.78 -9.52 2.43
N GLY A 269 -0.43 -8.97 2.26
CA GLY A 269 -1.62 -9.77 2.03
C GLY A 269 -2.18 -10.35 3.33
N LEU A 270 -3.47 -10.67 3.32
CA LEU A 270 -4.20 -11.06 4.53
C LEU A 270 -3.64 -12.33 5.19
N GLY A 271 -3.31 -13.36 4.39
CA GLY A 271 -2.84 -14.64 4.92
C GLY A 271 -1.52 -14.51 5.68
N ASP A 272 -0.56 -13.79 5.12
CA ASP A 272 0.72 -13.56 5.76
C ASP A 272 0.63 -12.56 6.91
N ALA A 273 -0.27 -11.57 6.85
CA ALA A 273 -0.54 -10.71 7.99
C ALA A 273 -1.09 -11.51 9.20
N ILE A 274 -1.97 -12.49 8.97
CA ILE A 274 -2.47 -13.38 10.03
C ILE A 274 -1.31 -14.17 10.66
N ARG A 275 -0.48 -14.83 9.85
CA ARG A 275 0.69 -15.59 10.32
C ARG A 275 1.69 -14.71 11.06
N PHE A 276 1.97 -13.53 10.51
CA PHE A 276 2.87 -12.56 11.11
C PHE A 276 2.42 -12.19 12.53
N VAL A 277 1.12 -11.96 12.75
CA VAL A 277 0.62 -11.56 14.07
C VAL A 277 0.49 -12.76 15.01
N ARG A 278 -0.07 -13.88 14.56
CA ARG A 278 -0.37 -15.04 15.41
C ARG A 278 0.83 -15.92 15.70
N ASP A 279 1.63 -16.19 14.68
CA ASP A 279 2.69 -17.20 14.73
C ASP A 279 4.06 -16.56 15.02
N GLY A 280 4.08 -15.25 15.26
CA GLY A 280 5.31 -14.51 15.53
C GLY A 280 6.20 -14.33 14.29
N GLY A 281 5.69 -14.53 13.08
CA GLY A 281 6.45 -14.32 11.85
C GLY A 281 6.05 -15.23 10.70
N LEU A 282 6.82 -15.19 9.63
CA LEU A 282 6.64 -16.03 8.44
C LEU A 282 7.69 -17.15 8.43
N ALA A 283 7.41 -18.26 7.75
CA ALA A 283 8.39 -19.34 7.59
C ALA A 283 9.69 -18.84 6.94
N GLY A 284 10.84 -19.31 7.41
CA GLY A 284 12.16 -18.72 7.10
C GLY A 284 12.46 -18.52 5.61
N ALA A 285 12.12 -19.50 4.75
CA ALA A 285 12.31 -19.37 3.30
C ALA A 285 11.46 -18.22 2.72
N HIS A 286 10.19 -18.16 3.09
CA HIS A 286 9.26 -17.12 2.64
C HIS A 286 9.62 -15.74 3.22
N ALA A 287 10.00 -15.69 4.50
CA ALA A 287 10.47 -14.48 5.17
C ALA A 287 11.71 -13.89 4.46
N LYS A 288 12.67 -14.75 4.08
CA LYS A 288 13.84 -14.34 3.31
C LYS A 288 13.45 -13.77 1.95
N THR A 289 12.58 -14.46 1.21
CA THR A 289 12.10 -13.99 -0.11
C THR A 289 11.48 -12.60 -0.02
N LEU A 290 10.61 -12.37 0.96
CA LEU A 290 9.99 -11.06 1.15
C LEU A 290 11.00 -10.00 1.56
N LEU A 291 11.91 -10.31 2.49
CA LEU A 291 12.94 -9.37 2.93
C LEU A 291 13.88 -8.98 1.78
N ASP A 292 14.30 -9.93 0.95
CA ASP A 292 15.10 -9.66 -0.26
C ASP A 292 14.36 -8.72 -1.21
N ALA A 293 13.06 -8.94 -1.42
CA ALA A 293 12.25 -8.10 -2.30
C ALA A 293 12.06 -6.66 -1.75
N GLN A 294 11.98 -6.52 -0.42
CA GLN A 294 11.69 -5.26 0.27
C GLN A 294 12.92 -4.37 0.42
N ILE A 295 14.07 -4.94 0.78
CA ILE A 295 15.29 -4.17 1.09
C ILE A 295 16.52 -4.55 0.27
N GLY A 296 16.37 -5.50 -0.66
CA GLY A 296 17.45 -6.02 -1.48
C GLY A 296 18.25 -7.12 -0.77
N SER A 297 18.77 -8.07 -1.54
CA SER A 297 19.46 -9.27 -1.06
C SER A 297 20.65 -8.95 -0.14
N ALA A 298 21.45 -7.93 -0.45
CA ALA A 298 22.61 -7.56 0.34
C ALA A 298 22.23 -7.07 1.76
N ALA A 299 21.20 -6.23 1.88
CA ALA A 299 20.74 -5.73 3.18
C ALA A 299 19.99 -6.83 3.96
N SER A 300 19.22 -7.66 3.26
CA SER A 300 18.55 -8.84 3.82
C SER A 300 19.56 -9.80 4.45
N SER A 301 20.61 -10.22 3.73
CA SER A 301 21.63 -11.12 4.28
C SER A 301 22.30 -10.58 5.54
N ARG A 302 22.58 -9.26 5.60
CA ARG A 302 23.13 -8.63 6.82
C ARG A 302 22.16 -8.70 8.00
N LYS A 303 20.87 -8.42 7.77
CA LYS A 303 19.85 -8.51 8.83
C LYS A 303 19.64 -9.94 9.31
N ILE A 304 19.65 -10.92 8.40
CA ILE A 304 19.53 -12.34 8.74
C ILE A 304 20.71 -12.77 9.61
N ALA A 305 21.93 -12.36 9.26
CA ALA A 305 23.11 -12.65 10.07
C ALA A 305 23.04 -12.01 11.47
N GLN A 306 22.46 -10.82 11.59
CA GLN A 306 22.29 -10.11 12.87
C GLN A 306 21.22 -10.74 13.76
N ALA A 307 20.07 -11.13 13.20
CA ALA A 307 18.96 -11.74 13.92
C ALA A 307 19.13 -13.26 14.12
N GLY A 308 20.07 -13.89 13.42
CA GLY A 308 20.31 -15.33 13.47
C GLY A 308 19.39 -16.15 12.55
N ASN A 309 18.19 -15.67 12.22
CA ASN A 309 17.33 -16.31 11.22
C ASN A 309 16.46 -15.32 10.43
N ALA A 310 15.92 -15.78 9.30
CA ALA A 310 15.15 -14.94 8.38
C ALA A 310 13.76 -14.55 8.90
N THR A 311 13.15 -15.39 9.72
CA THR A 311 11.84 -15.12 10.33
C THR A 311 11.92 -13.92 11.26
N GLU A 312 12.89 -13.93 12.18
CA GLU A 312 13.15 -12.83 13.11
C GLU A 312 13.62 -11.58 12.37
N ALA A 313 14.56 -11.71 11.43
CA ALA A 313 15.06 -10.58 10.65
C ALA A 313 13.94 -9.83 9.89
N HIS A 314 13.03 -10.57 9.25
CA HIS A 314 11.89 -9.97 8.55
C HIS A 314 10.91 -9.33 9.54
N ARG A 315 10.62 -10.01 10.66
CA ARG A 315 9.73 -9.46 11.69
C ARG A 315 10.24 -8.15 12.26
N ASP A 316 11.48 -8.13 12.72
CA ASP A 316 12.09 -6.96 13.34
C ASP A 316 12.13 -5.79 12.37
N TRP A 317 12.52 -6.05 11.12
CA TRP A 317 12.50 -5.04 10.09
C TRP A 317 11.09 -4.48 9.85
N MET A 318 10.08 -5.34 9.75
CA MET A 318 8.70 -4.92 9.50
C MET A 318 8.13 -4.11 10.66
N LEU A 319 8.40 -4.51 11.91
CA LEU A 319 7.94 -3.76 13.10
C LEU A 319 8.56 -2.36 13.15
N VAL A 320 9.88 -2.26 12.94
CA VAL A 320 10.58 -0.96 12.86
C VAL A 320 10.05 -0.12 11.68
N TYR A 321 9.76 -0.76 10.55
CA TYR A 321 9.19 -0.07 9.39
C TYR A 321 7.81 0.50 9.71
N LEU A 322 6.92 -0.30 10.32
CA LEU A 322 5.59 0.12 10.74
C LEU A 322 5.65 1.27 11.75
N ASP A 323 6.52 1.19 12.75
CA ASP A 323 6.68 2.23 13.76
C ASP A 323 7.03 3.59 13.13
N ARG A 324 7.89 3.56 12.12
CA ARG A 324 8.33 4.77 11.42
C ARG A 324 7.32 5.30 10.41
N ARG A 325 6.58 4.42 9.72
CA ARG A 325 5.78 4.78 8.53
C ARG A 325 4.29 4.90 8.81
N VAL A 326 3.76 4.22 9.82
CA VAL A 326 2.32 4.17 10.11
C VAL A 326 2.05 4.91 11.41
N ARG A 327 1.85 6.23 11.29
CA ARG A 327 1.75 7.18 12.41
C ARG A 327 0.42 7.94 12.41
N PRO A 328 -0.69 7.31 12.86
CA PRO A 328 -1.99 8.00 12.92
C PRO A 328 -2.02 9.19 13.88
N GLU A 329 -1.10 9.27 14.84
CA GLU A 329 -0.92 10.45 15.69
C GLU A 329 -0.67 11.73 14.88
N ASP A 330 0.00 11.63 13.72
CA ASP A 330 0.31 12.75 12.82
C ASP A 330 -0.95 13.29 12.08
N PHE A 331 -2.10 12.64 12.29
CA PHE A 331 -3.39 12.99 11.70
C PHE A 331 -4.50 13.14 12.74
N SER A 332 -4.17 12.97 14.02
CA SER A 332 -5.12 13.11 15.11
C SER A 332 -5.37 14.58 15.44
N THR A 333 -6.63 15.00 15.52
CA THR A 333 -6.99 16.26 16.14
C THR A 333 -6.77 16.11 17.64
N ALA A 334 -5.68 16.69 18.16
CA ALA A 334 -5.43 16.73 19.60
C ALA A 334 -6.67 17.32 20.29
N SER A 335 -7.38 16.50 21.07
CA SER A 335 -8.49 16.96 21.89
C SER A 335 -7.89 17.86 22.98
N ARG A 336 -8.17 19.17 22.92
CA ARG A 336 -7.91 20.06 24.05
C ARG A 336 -8.76 19.56 25.22
N GLN A 337 -8.16 18.88 26.19
CA GLN A 337 -8.73 18.85 27.53
C GLN A 337 -8.58 20.26 28.10
N SER A 338 -9.68 21.00 28.08
CA SER A 338 -9.85 22.18 28.91
C SER A 338 -9.86 21.70 30.35
N ILE A 339 -8.75 21.87 31.06
CA ILE A 339 -8.75 21.78 32.51
C ILE A 339 -9.41 23.06 33.00
N GLY A 340 -10.65 22.94 33.46
CA GLY A 340 -11.32 23.96 34.28
C GLY A 340 -10.89 23.87 35.73
#